data_AF-A0A382USZ7-F1
#
_entry.id   AF-A0A382USZ7-F1
#
_cell.length_a   1.000
_cell.length_b   1.000
_cell.length_c   1.000
_cell.angle_alpha   90.00
_cell.angle_beta   90.00
_cell.angle_gamma   90.00
#
_symmetry.space_group_name_H-M   'P 1'
#
loop_
_entity.id
_entity.type
_entity.pdbx_description
1 polymer ?
#
loop_
_entity_poly.entity_id
_entity_poly.type
_entity_poly.pdbx_seq_one_letter_code
_entity_poly.pdbx_strand_id
1 'polypeptide(L)'
;MMKKNVIGKTNLSVTELGIGTAPIGGWPKSIEEESALETLESAWNNGIRYFDTAPMYGYGMAEERLGKFLKTKKKDEFVISTKVGRIIIDSESNSTFEPFFKGAPKREPYFDFSYDATLRSFENSLKRLQLDKVDILLIHDPDNHFNDAINGSLKAVHRLKDEKVISAIGCGMNQNEMLTKFANTGLVDCFLLAGRFTLLDQRSLDELLPACEKNNVSLIIGGVFNSGILIDPSPSSFFDYVELNDSWLKNAKQLGVRMPKS
;
A
#
# COMPACT_ATOMS: atom_id res chain seq x y z
N MET A 1 13.87 14.81 -16.03
CA MET A 1 13.86 13.65 -15.11
C MET A 1 13.07 14.02 -13.88
N MET A 2 12.21 13.13 -13.37
CA MET A 2 11.43 13.37 -12.15
C MET A 2 12.35 13.46 -10.93
N LYS A 3 12.06 14.37 -10.00
CA LYS A 3 12.78 14.47 -8.72
C LYS A 3 12.71 13.13 -7.98
N LYS A 4 13.79 12.79 -7.27
CA LYS A 4 13.87 11.58 -6.44
C LYS A 4 14.07 11.95 -4.97
N ASN A 5 13.50 11.15 -4.09
CA ASN A 5 13.61 11.30 -2.64
C ASN A 5 14.17 10.00 -2.04
N VAL A 6 15.06 10.14 -1.06
CA VAL A 6 15.65 9.00 -0.33
C VAL A 6 14.63 8.44 0.67
N ILE A 7 14.62 7.13 0.83
CA ILE A 7 13.78 6.42 1.79
C ILE A 7 14.51 6.25 3.13
N GLY A 8 14.00 6.88 4.19
CA GLY A 8 14.52 6.81 5.55
C GLY A 8 16.02 7.07 5.61
N LYS A 9 16.75 6.18 6.28
CA LYS A 9 18.22 6.17 6.34
C LYS A 9 18.87 5.23 5.30
N THR A 10 18.10 4.75 4.33
CA THR A 10 18.59 3.81 3.32
C THR A 10 19.30 4.54 2.17
N ASN A 11 19.96 3.80 1.28
CA ASN A 11 20.47 4.34 0.02
C ASN A 11 19.44 4.26 -1.12
N LEU A 12 18.22 3.79 -0.85
CA LEU A 12 17.16 3.65 -1.85
C LEU A 12 16.51 5.01 -2.11
N SER A 13 16.31 5.34 -3.39
CA SER A 13 15.61 6.56 -3.80
C SER A 13 14.44 6.23 -4.71
N VAL A 14 13.29 6.84 -4.45
CA VAL A 14 12.06 6.72 -5.26
C VAL A 14 11.79 8.02 -6.01
N THR A 15 11.06 7.97 -7.12
CA THR A 15 10.53 9.18 -7.74
C THR A 15 9.53 9.89 -6.82
N GLU A 16 9.49 11.21 -6.88
CA GLU A 16 8.62 12.04 -6.03
C GLU A 16 7.14 11.69 -6.18
N LEU A 17 6.74 11.25 -7.38
CA LEU A 17 5.44 10.63 -7.63
C LEU A 17 5.63 9.14 -7.92
N GLY A 18 4.66 8.35 -7.48
CA GLY A 18 4.57 6.91 -7.75
C GLY A 18 3.18 6.51 -8.23
N ILE A 19 3.05 5.29 -8.73
CA ILE A 19 1.76 4.68 -9.06
C ILE A 19 1.35 3.71 -7.96
N GLY A 20 0.20 3.95 -7.33
CA GLY A 20 -0.50 2.95 -6.53
C GLY A 20 -1.37 2.07 -7.43
N THR A 21 -1.27 0.75 -7.30
CA THR A 21 -1.88 -0.20 -8.24
C THR A 21 -3.25 -0.76 -7.83
N ALA A 22 -3.82 -0.31 -6.71
CA ALA A 22 -5.17 -0.75 -6.32
C ALA A 22 -6.22 -0.59 -7.45
N PRO A 23 -6.21 0.50 -8.25
CA PRO A 23 -7.14 0.63 -9.37
C PRO A 23 -6.96 -0.37 -10.49
N ILE A 24 -5.71 -0.73 -10.82
CA ILE A 24 -5.46 -1.79 -11.79
C ILE A 24 -5.76 -3.19 -11.24
N GLY A 25 -6.05 -3.30 -9.93
CA GLY A 25 -6.64 -4.46 -9.28
C GLY A 25 -8.18 -4.46 -9.22
N GLY A 26 -8.85 -3.48 -9.84
CA GLY A 26 -10.32 -3.45 -9.93
C GLY A 26 -11.04 -2.60 -8.89
N TRP A 27 -10.36 -1.65 -8.24
CA TRP A 27 -10.99 -0.70 -7.30
C TRP A 27 -11.07 0.73 -7.88
N PRO A 28 -12.20 1.45 -7.77
CA PRO A 28 -13.51 0.98 -7.32
C PRO A 28 -14.28 0.22 -8.42
N LYS A 29 -13.77 0.23 -9.66
CA LYS A 29 -14.39 -0.42 -10.82
C LYS A 29 -13.40 -1.35 -11.52
N SER A 30 -13.93 -2.34 -12.22
CA SER A 30 -13.12 -3.22 -13.05
C SER A 30 -12.54 -2.42 -14.21
N ILE A 31 -11.34 -2.79 -14.62
CA ILE A 31 -10.72 -2.29 -15.85
C ILE A 31 -10.14 -3.46 -16.62
N GLU A 32 -10.16 -3.33 -17.95
CA GLU A 32 -9.50 -4.24 -18.86
C GLU A 32 -7.98 -4.24 -18.64
N GLU A 33 -7.34 -5.38 -18.89
CA GLU A 33 -5.90 -5.50 -18.70
C GLU A 33 -5.12 -4.54 -19.62
N GLU A 34 -5.57 -4.34 -20.85
CA GLU A 34 -4.95 -3.39 -21.78
C GLU A 34 -4.89 -1.98 -21.20
N SER A 35 -6.00 -1.46 -20.68
CA SER A 35 -6.04 -0.14 -20.02
C SER A 35 -5.15 -0.07 -18.78
N ALA A 36 -5.01 -1.17 -18.03
CA ALA A 36 -4.07 -1.24 -16.92
C ALA A 36 -2.61 -1.08 -17.40
N LEU A 37 -2.24 -1.78 -18.47
CA LEU A 37 -0.89 -1.71 -19.05
C LEU A 37 -0.61 -0.34 -19.68
N GLU A 38 -1.58 0.25 -20.39
CA GLU A 38 -1.48 1.61 -20.94
C GLU A 38 -1.29 2.66 -19.85
N THR A 39 -1.98 2.52 -18.71
CA THR A 39 -1.82 3.41 -17.55
C THR A 39 -0.39 3.34 -17.02
N LEU A 40 0.17 2.13 -16.87
CA LEU A 40 1.54 1.92 -16.41
C LEU A 40 2.57 2.47 -17.42
N GLU A 41 2.34 2.25 -18.72
CA GLU A 41 3.19 2.77 -19.79
C GLU A 41 3.17 4.30 -19.84
N SER A 42 2.00 4.93 -19.65
CA SER A 42 1.86 6.38 -19.56
C SER A 42 2.65 6.94 -18.37
N ALA A 43 2.53 6.33 -17.18
CA ALA A 43 3.31 6.71 -16.01
C ALA A 43 4.82 6.61 -16.27
N TRP A 44 5.25 5.52 -16.91
CA TRP A 44 6.63 5.29 -17.31
C TRP A 44 7.14 6.36 -18.29
N ASN A 45 6.37 6.68 -19.32
CA ASN A 45 6.74 7.69 -20.31
C ASN A 45 6.82 9.11 -19.71
N ASN A 46 6.10 9.37 -18.62
CA ASN A 46 6.17 10.60 -17.84
C ASN A 46 7.26 10.58 -16.75
N GLY A 47 8.11 9.56 -16.72
CA GLY A 47 9.26 9.49 -15.82
C GLY A 47 8.97 8.98 -14.41
N ILE A 48 7.77 8.49 -14.12
CA ILE A 48 7.47 7.80 -12.86
C ILE A 48 8.19 6.46 -12.85
N ARG A 49 8.90 6.15 -11.76
CA ARG A 49 9.66 4.90 -11.59
C ARG A 49 9.43 4.22 -10.25
N TYR A 50 8.53 4.74 -9.43
CA TYR A 50 8.10 4.11 -8.19
C TYR A 50 6.70 3.52 -8.35
N PHE A 51 6.55 2.24 -8.05
CA PHE A 51 5.29 1.50 -8.14
C PHE A 51 4.98 0.85 -6.79
N ASP A 52 3.80 1.14 -6.23
CA ASP A 52 3.31 0.52 -5.01
C ASP A 52 2.15 -0.43 -5.31
N THR A 53 2.29 -1.67 -4.86
CA THR A 53 1.29 -2.72 -4.99
C THR A 53 1.09 -3.45 -3.66
N ALA A 54 0.20 -4.44 -3.64
CA ALA A 54 0.01 -5.34 -2.52
C ALA A 54 -0.67 -6.63 -2.98
N PRO A 55 -0.47 -7.77 -2.28
CA PRO A 55 -1.23 -8.99 -2.53
C PRO A 55 -2.75 -8.78 -2.45
N MET A 56 -3.21 -7.95 -1.50
CA MET A 56 -4.64 -7.68 -1.32
C MET A 56 -5.28 -6.95 -2.52
N TYR A 57 -4.51 -6.23 -3.34
CA TYR A 57 -5.05 -5.43 -4.44
C TYR A 57 -5.53 -6.34 -5.59
N GLY A 58 -6.85 -6.48 -5.70
CA GLY A 58 -7.47 -7.43 -6.62
C GLY A 58 -7.09 -8.88 -6.34
N TYR A 59 -6.83 -9.25 -5.08
CA TYR A 59 -6.39 -10.60 -4.68
C TYR A 59 -5.24 -11.16 -5.54
N GLY A 60 -4.20 -10.33 -5.70
CA GLY A 60 -3.00 -10.63 -6.46
C GLY A 60 -3.04 -10.17 -7.91
N MET A 61 -4.21 -9.83 -8.46
CA MET A 61 -4.35 -9.39 -9.84
C MET A 61 -3.53 -8.12 -10.14
N ALA A 62 -3.45 -7.17 -9.20
CA ALA A 62 -2.63 -5.97 -9.40
C ALA A 62 -1.13 -6.31 -9.48
N GLU A 63 -0.65 -7.28 -8.70
CA GLU A 63 0.73 -7.77 -8.78
C GLU A 63 1.00 -8.49 -10.10
N GLU A 64 0.08 -9.32 -10.56
CA GLU A 64 0.20 -10.03 -11.85
C GLU A 64 0.29 -9.05 -13.03
N ARG A 65 -0.60 -8.04 -13.06
CA ARG A 65 -0.61 -7.00 -14.09
C ARG A 65 0.64 -6.12 -14.05
N LEU A 66 1.04 -5.67 -12.86
CA LEU A 66 2.27 -4.89 -12.69
C LEU A 66 3.51 -5.72 -13.08
N GLY A 67 3.55 -7.00 -12.72
CA GLY A 67 4.63 -7.91 -13.07
C GLY A 67 4.78 -8.09 -14.58
N LYS A 68 3.67 -8.31 -15.28
CA LYS A 68 3.63 -8.39 -16.75
C LYS A 68 4.22 -7.15 -17.41
N PHE A 69 3.90 -5.96 -16.89
CA PHE A 69 4.47 -4.70 -17.36
C PHE A 69 5.97 -4.57 -17.06
N LEU A 70 6.37 -4.73 -15.79
CA LEU A 70 7.75 -4.48 -15.35
C LEU A 70 8.76 -5.46 -15.93
N LYS A 71 8.33 -6.67 -16.31
CA LYS A 71 9.16 -7.66 -17.03
C LYS A 71 9.70 -7.12 -18.37
N THR A 72 9.02 -6.14 -18.96
CA THR A 72 9.46 -5.47 -20.20
C THR A 72 10.46 -4.35 -19.97
N LYS A 73 10.75 -4.01 -18.71
CA LYS A 73 11.58 -2.88 -18.31
C LYS A 73 12.86 -3.36 -17.63
N LYS A 74 13.91 -2.53 -17.65
CA LYS A 74 15.17 -2.87 -16.96
C LYS A 74 15.00 -2.73 -15.44
N LYS A 75 15.47 -3.74 -14.69
CA LYS A 75 15.24 -3.84 -13.24
C LYS A 75 15.86 -2.68 -12.43
N ASP A 76 16.96 -2.10 -12.90
CA ASP A 76 17.64 -0.98 -12.27
C ASP A 76 17.01 0.39 -12.57
N GLU A 77 16.01 0.44 -13.45
CA GLU A 77 15.32 1.68 -13.80
C GLU A 77 14.10 1.99 -12.90
N PHE A 78 13.62 1.04 -12.09
CA PHE A 78 12.43 1.20 -11.25
C PHE A 78 12.59 0.70 -9.82
N VAL A 79 11.71 1.19 -8.95
CA VAL A 79 11.56 0.76 -7.55
C VAL A 79 10.14 0.24 -7.35
N ILE A 80 10.01 -0.90 -6.69
CA ILE A 80 8.72 -1.49 -6.35
C ILE A 80 8.57 -1.68 -4.84
N SER A 81 7.42 -1.25 -4.30
CA SER A 81 6.94 -1.67 -2.98
C SER A 81 5.81 -2.68 -3.12
N THR A 82 5.86 -3.74 -2.31
CA THR A 82 4.72 -4.62 -2.07
C THR A 82 4.51 -4.82 -0.58
N LYS A 83 3.50 -5.61 -0.19
CA LYS A 83 3.07 -5.76 1.19
C LYS A 83 2.94 -7.22 1.63
N VAL A 84 2.96 -7.43 2.94
CA VAL A 84 2.82 -8.74 3.62
C VAL A 84 1.83 -8.64 4.78
N GLY A 85 1.48 -9.76 5.40
CA GLY A 85 0.49 -9.85 6.47
C GLY A 85 -0.93 -10.14 6.00
N ARG A 86 -1.19 -9.98 4.69
CA ARG A 86 -2.42 -10.40 4.01
C ARG A 86 -2.07 -11.38 2.90
N ILE A 87 -2.11 -12.67 3.20
CA ILE A 87 -1.83 -13.74 2.24
C ILE A 87 -3.03 -13.94 1.34
N ILE A 88 -2.81 -14.21 0.06
CA ILE A 88 -3.87 -14.61 -0.86
C ILE A 88 -3.90 -16.13 -0.97
N ILE A 89 -5.06 -16.72 -0.69
CA ILE A 89 -5.33 -18.16 -0.83
C ILE A 89 -6.44 -18.36 -1.86
N ASP A 90 -6.40 -19.48 -2.58
CA ASP A 90 -7.45 -19.84 -3.53
C ASP A 90 -8.75 -20.13 -2.76
N SER A 91 -9.89 -19.70 -3.32
CA SER A 91 -11.22 -19.90 -2.72
C SER A 91 -12.17 -20.43 -3.80
N GLU A 92 -12.96 -21.45 -3.46
CA GLU A 92 -14.02 -21.95 -4.36
C GLU A 92 -15.26 -21.05 -4.37
N SER A 93 -15.39 -20.21 -3.35
CA SER A 93 -16.46 -19.22 -3.21
C SER A 93 -16.08 -17.88 -3.83
N ASN A 94 -17.09 -17.09 -4.21
CA ASN A 94 -16.83 -15.67 -4.47
C ASN A 94 -16.37 -15.05 -3.15
N SER A 95 -15.19 -14.42 -3.17
CA SER A 95 -14.61 -13.73 -2.01
C SER A 95 -15.68 -12.86 -1.36
N THR A 96 -15.84 -12.92 -0.04
CA THR A 96 -16.70 -11.97 0.70
C THR A 96 -16.28 -10.52 0.48
N PHE A 97 -15.05 -10.32 -0.01
CA PHE A 97 -14.48 -9.05 -0.39
C PHE A 97 -14.65 -8.70 -1.89
N GLU A 98 -15.18 -9.59 -2.75
CA GLU A 98 -15.53 -9.26 -4.17
C GLU A 98 -16.25 -7.92 -4.35
N PRO A 99 -17.13 -7.46 -3.43
CA PRO A 99 -17.74 -6.14 -3.59
C PRO A 99 -16.72 -5.01 -3.74
N PHE A 100 -15.54 -5.16 -3.14
CA PHE A 100 -14.49 -4.14 -3.09
C PHE A 100 -13.58 -4.14 -4.33
N PHE A 101 -13.22 -5.30 -4.88
CA PHE A 101 -12.40 -5.42 -6.10
C PHE A 101 -13.18 -6.12 -7.21
N LYS A 102 -13.58 -5.36 -8.22
CA LYS A 102 -14.40 -5.85 -9.34
C LYS A 102 -13.53 -6.56 -10.38
N GLY A 103 -13.98 -7.74 -10.81
CA GLY A 103 -13.28 -8.55 -11.82
C GLY A 103 -12.03 -9.27 -11.29
N ALA A 104 -11.86 -9.34 -9.96
CA ALA A 104 -10.75 -10.06 -9.34
C ALA A 104 -10.95 -11.60 -9.42
N PRO A 105 -9.87 -12.39 -9.43
CA PRO A 105 -9.95 -13.84 -9.40
C PRO A 105 -10.57 -14.37 -8.10
N LYS A 106 -11.06 -15.62 -8.13
CA LYS A 106 -11.64 -16.31 -6.97
C LYS A 106 -10.57 -16.69 -5.94
N ARG A 107 -10.22 -15.71 -5.13
CA ARG A 107 -9.21 -15.82 -4.07
C ARG A 107 -9.62 -14.95 -2.90
N GLU A 108 -9.12 -15.25 -1.71
CA GLU A 108 -9.45 -14.52 -0.50
C GLU A 108 -8.19 -14.11 0.28
N PRO A 109 -8.24 -12.96 0.99
CA PRO A 109 -7.17 -12.55 1.88
C PRO A 109 -7.29 -13.25 3.23
N TYR A 110 -6.21 -13.86 3.67
CA TYR A 110 -6.03 -14.38 5.03
C TYR A 110 -5.02 -13.53 5.79
N PHE A 111 -5.40 -13.06 6.98
CA PHE A 111 -4.60 -12.17 7.80
C PHE A 111 -3.71 -12.99 8.72
N ASP A 112 -2.39 -12.87 8.54
CA ASP A 112 -1.41 -13.62 9.31
C ASP A 112 -0.09 -12.85 9.38
N PHE A 113 0.18 -12.30 10.56
CA PHE A 113 1.39 -11.53 10.85
C PHE A 113 2.53 -12.40 11.42
N SER A 114 2.41 -13.73 11.37
CA SER A 114 3.49 -14.62 11.79
C SER A 114 4.70 -14.49 10.86
N TYR A 115 5.86 -14.91 11.38
CA TYR A 115 7.12 -14.88 10.67
C TYR A 115 7.06 -15.71 9.37
N ASP A 116 6.61 -16.97 9.44
CA ASP A 116 6.58 -17.86 8.28
C ASP A 116 5.53 -17.43 7.26
N ALA A 117 4.38 -16.93 7.72
CA ALA A 117 3.35 -16.36 6.85
C ALA A 117 3.89 -15.17 6.05
N THR A 118 4.70 -14.33 6.68
CA THR A 118 5.34 -13.20 6.02
C THR A 118 6.28 -13.65 4.91
N LEU A 119 7.13 -14.65 5.17
CA LEU A 119 8.03 -15.20 4.15
C LEU A 119 7.26 -15.85 2.99
N ARG A 120 6.23 -16.66 3.29
CA ARG A 120 5.35 -17.25 2.27
C ARG A 120 4.65 -16.19 1.43
N SER A 121 4.12 -15.14 2.07
CA SER A 121 3.48 -14.02 1.37
C SER A 121 4.44 -13.32 0.43
N PHE A 122 5.68 -13.09 0.88
CA PHE A 122 6.73 -12.47 0.09
C PHE A 122 7.08 -13.31 -1.14
N GLU A 123 7.35 -14.60 -0.98
CA GLU A 123 7.62 -15.52 -2.10
C GLU A 123 6.46 -15.56 -3.12
N ASN A 124 5.22 -15.61 -2.63
CA ASN A 124 4.06 -15.60 -3.51
C ASN A 124 3.91 -14.28 -4.28
N SER A 125 4.32 -13.17 -3.67
CA SER A 125 4.35 -11.86 -4.34
C SER A 125 5.39 -11.84 -5.46
N LEU A 126 6.60 -12.37 -5.21
CA LEU A 126 7.64 -12.52 -6.24
C LEU A 126 7.16 -13.35 -7.43
N LYS A 127 6.44 -14.45 -7.17
CA LYS A 127 5.85 -15.30 -8.23
C LYS A 127 4.84 -14.53 -9.08
N ARG A 128 3.88 -13.82 -8.45
CA ARG A 128 2.88 -13.01 -9.18
C ARG A 128 3.52 -11.88 -9.96
N LEU A 129 4.48 -11.18 -9.35
CA LEU A 129 5.24 -10.11 -9.99
C LEU A 129 6.20 -10.61 -11.08
N GLN A 130 6.54 -11.90 -11.07
CA GLN A 130 7.59 -12.47 -11.93
C GLN A 130 8.92 -11.72 -11.78
N LEU A 131 9.29 -11.39 -10.55
CA LEU A 131 10.53 -10.69 -10.20
C LEU A 131 11.33 -11.51 -9.19
N ASP A 132 12.65 -11.41 -9.26
CA ASP A 132 13.53 -12.08 -8.30
C ASP A 132 13.64 -11.30 -6.97
N LYS A 133 13.31 -10.01 -7.00
CA LYS A 133 13.36 -9.13 -5.82
C LYS A 133 12.42 -7.93 -5.92
N VAL A 134 12.01 -7.43 -4.76
CA VAL A 134 11.35 -6.12 -4.59
C VAL A 134 12.25 -5.19 -3.77
N ASP A 135 11.96 -3.91 -3.78
CA ASP A 135 12.85 -2.91 -3.17
C ASP A 135 12.39 -2.51 -1.77
N ILE A 136 11.06 -2.42 -1.57
CA ILE A 136 10.44 -2.05 -0.29
C ILE A 136 9.39 -3.11 0.09
N LEU A 137 9.41 -3.58 1.34
CA LEU A 137 8.40 -4.50 1.86
C LEU A 137 7.68 -3.90 3.06
N LEU A 138 6.35 -3.75 2.93
CA LEU A 138 5.51 -3.12 3.95
C LEU A 138 4.61 -4.15 4.66
N ILE A 139 4.48 -4.07 5.98
CA ILE A 139 3.47 -4.82 6.73
C ILE A 139 2.11 -4.14 6.51
N HIS A 140 1.13 -4.86 6.01
CA HIS A 140 -0.15 -4.31 5.56
C HIS A 140 -1.18 -4.29 6.70
N ASP A 141 -1.62 -3.09 7.10
CA ASP A 141 -2.73 -2.88 8.03
C ASP A 141 -2.73 -3.82 9.26
N PRO A 142 -1.64 -3.87 10.06
CA PRO A 142 -1.65 -4.66 11.28
C PRO A 142 -2.69 -4.18 12.30
N ASP A 143 -3.26 -2.98 12.15
CA ASP A 143 -4.39 -2.44 12.94
C ASP A 143 -4.27 -2.69 14.45
N ASN A 144 -4.97 -3.69 15.00
CA ASN A 144 -4.96 -4.00 16.44
C ASN A 144 -3.96 -5.13 16.80
N HIS A 145 -3.22 -5.65 15.83
CA HIS A 145 -2.27 -6.77 15.93
C HIS A 145 -0.81 -6.32 16.08
N PHE A 146 -0.56 -5.27 16.88
CA PHE A 146 0.78 -4.72 17.06
C PHE A 146 1.79 -5.78 17.52
N ASN A 147 1.42 -6.54 18.54
CA ASN A 147 2.32 -7.55 19.12
C ASN A 147 2.60 -8.69 18.13
N ASP A 148 1.61 -9.11 17.34
CA ASP A 148 1.81 -10.16 16.32
C ASP A 148 2.78 -9.66 15.24
N ALA A 149 2.56 -8.44 14.75
CA ALA A 149 3.41 -7.82 13.72
C ALA A 149 4.85 -7.60 14.21
N ILE A 150 5.06 -7.10 15.44
CA ILE A 150 6.40 -6.92 16.02
C ILE A 150 7.11 -8.27 16.20
N ASN A 151 6.40 -9.28 16.69
CA ASN A 151 7.02 -10.56 17.03
C ASN A 151 7.18 -11.51 15.85
N GLY A 152 6.43 -11.31 14.76
CA GLY A 152 6.45 -12.11 13.53
C GLY A 152 6.93 -11.32 12.33
N SER A 153 6.02 -10.62 11.64
CA SER A 153 6.29 -9.94 10.36
C SER A 153 7.50 -9.01 10.40
N LEU A 154 7.67 -8.21 11.44
CA LEU A 154 8.78 -7.27 11.53
C LEU A 154 10.13 -8.01 11.56
N LYS A 155 10.23 -9.13 12.31
CA LYS A 155 11.43 -9.97 12.30
C LYS A 155 11.70 -10.59 10.93
N ALA A 156 10.65 -11.03 10.24
CA ALA A 156 10.78 -11.62 8.91
C ALA A 156 11.27 -10.60 7.87
N VAL A 157 10.69 -9.40 7.84
CA VAL A 157 11.14 -8.35 6.90
C VAL A 157 12.54 -7.83 7.22
N HIS A 158 12.93 -7.76 8.51
CA HIS A 158 14.31 -7.45 8.89
C HIS A 158 15.30 -8.48 8.35
N ARG A 159 15.01 -9.78 8.53
CA ARG A 159 15.86 -10.83 7.96
C ARG A 159 16.02 -10.66 6.45
N LEU A 160 14.93 -10.44 5.71
CA LEU A 160 14.98 -10.24 4.26
C LEU A 160 15.84 -9.01 3.87
N LYS A 161 15.80 -7.95 4.69
CA LYS A 161 16.63 -6.76 4.51
C LYS A 161 18.10 -7.03 4.81
N ASP A 162 18.40 -7.77 5.88
CA ASP A 162 19.76 -8.16 6.26
C ASP A 162 20.41 -9.09 5.21
N GLU A 163 19.60 -9.98 4.62
CA GLU A 163 19.96 -10.82 3.47
C GLU A 163 20.05 -10.04 2.14
N LYS A 164 19.77 -8.72 2.16
CA LYS A 164 19.79 -7.80 1.00
C LYS A 164 18.82 -8.17 -0.12
N VAL A 165 17.80 -8.95 0.20
CA VAL A 165 16.71 -9.32 -0.73
C VAL A 165 15.79 -8.11 -0.96
N ILE A 166 15.63 -7.27 0.05
CA ILE A 166 14.92 -5.98 0.01
C ILE A 166 15.81 -4.86 0.57
N SER A 167 15.51 -3.60 0.24
CA SER A 167 16.32 -2.44 0.65
C SER A 167 15.68 -1.61 1.76
N ALA A 168 14.36 -1.58 1.84
CA ALA A 168 13.63 -0.83 2.87
C ALA A 168 12.44 -1.63 3.41
N ILE A 169 12.09 -1.38 4.67
CA ILE A 169 10.96 -2.00 5.36
C ILE A 169 10.07 -0.96 6.00
N GLY A 170 8.81 -1.34 6.21
CA GLY A 170 7.83 -0.40 6.71
C GLY A 170 6.47 -1.00 7.01
N CYS A 171 5.48 -0.12 7.14
CA CYS A 171 4.07 -0.46 7.28
C CYS A 171 3.26 0.35 6.27
N GLY A 172 2.22 -0.25 5.70
CA GLY A 172 1.23 0.43 4.87
C GLY A 172 -0.11 0.43 5.60
N MET A 173 -0.62 1.62 5.95
CA MET A 173 -1.80 1.76 6.81
C MET A 173 -2.68 2.97 6.48
N ASN A 174 -3.92 2.92 6.96
CA ASN A 174 -4.89 4.03 6.95
C ASN A 174 -5.19 4.59 8.36
N GLN A 175 -4.22 4.58 9.28
CA GLN A 175 -4.34 5.18 10.61
C GLN A 175 -2.98 5.71 11.12
N ASN A 176 -3.00 6.67 12.05
CA ASN A 176 -1.81 7.39 12.51
C ASN A 176 -1.20 6.75 13.76
N GLU A 177 -2.05 6.26 14.65
CA GLU A 177 -1.73 5.88 16.03
C GLU A 177 -0.75 4.70 16.03
N MET A 178 -1.04 3.66 15.25
CA MET A 178 -0.16 2.50 15.16
C MET A 178 1.12 2.81 14.38
N LEU A 179 1.06 3.63 13.33
CA LEU A 179 2.27 4.07 12.63
C LEU A 179 3.18 4.89 13.55
N THR A 180 2.61 5.68 14.46
CA THR A 180 3.37 6.41 15.48
C THR A 180 4.06 5.44 16.43
N LYS A 181 3.37 4.36 16.85
CA LYS A 181 4.01 3.28 17.64
C LYS A 181 5.17 2.64 16.87
N PHE A 182 4.97 2.28 15.59
CA PHE A 182 6.04 1.73 14.76
C PHE A 182 7.20 2.71 14.56
N ALA A 183 6.94 4.00 14.37
CA ALA A 183 7.98 5.02 14.20
C ALA A 183 8.90 5.05 15.42
N ASN A 184 8.30 5.01 16.61
CA ASN A 184 9.01 5.05 17.89
C ASN A 184 9.78 3.76 18.23
N THR A 185 9.60 2.68 17.48
CA THR A 185 10.47 1.50 17.61
C THR A 185 11.89 1.76 17.08
N GLY A 186 12.04 2.70 16.14
CA GLY A 186 13.30 2.91 15.42
C GLY A 186 13.69 1.77 14.47
N LEU A 187 12.77 0.85 14.18
CA LEU A 187 13.03 -0.38 13.41
C LEU A 187 12.57 -0.33 11.95
N VAL A 188 11.96 0.76 11.50
CA VAL A 188 11.36 0.88 10.16
C VAL A 188 11.94 2.05 9.38
N ASP A 189 11.95 1.97 8.05
CA ASP A 189 12.53 3.01 7.18
C ASP A 189 11.47 3.95 6.60
N CYS A 190 10.26 3.44 6.36
CA CYS A 190 9.19 4.23 5.77
C CYS A 190 7.79 3.72 6.14
N PHE A 191 6.79 4.56 5.89
CA PHE A 191 5.39 4.16 5.85
C PHE A 191 4.73 4.54 4.55
N LEU A 192 3.73 3.75 4.15
CA LEU A 192 2.70 4.20 3.24
C LEU A 192 1.48 4.61 4.07
N LEU A 193 1.21 5.91 4.14
CA LEU A 193 0.09 6.49 4.87
C LEU A 193 -1.04 6.81 3.89
N ALA A 194 -2.09 6.00 3.89
CA ALA A 194 -3.20 6.11 2.96
C ALA A 194 -4.35 6.94 3.53
N GLY A 195 -4.69 8.06 2.88
CA GLY A 195 -5.89 8.86 3.19
C GLY A 195 -5.90 9.55 4.55
N ARG A 196 -4.74 9.64 5.23
CA ARG A 196 -4.59 10.26 6.57
C ARG A 196 -3.62 11.44 6.59
N PHE A 197 -3.27 11.93 5.41
CA PHE A 197 -2.64 13.22 5.23
C PHE A 197 -3.17 13.85 3.93
N THR A 198 -4.28 14.56 4.07
CA THR A 198 -5.06 15.15 2.97
C THR A 198 -5.56 16.53 3.41
N LEU A 199 -6.12 17.33 2.51
CA LEU A 199 -6.73 18.61 2.90
C LEU A 199 -7.86 18.47 3.95
N LEU A 200 -8.47 17.28 4.07
CA LEU A 200 -9.53 16.99 5.05
C LEU A 200 -9.03 16.32 6.33
N ASP A 201 -7.81 15.75 6.32
CA ASP A 201 -7.25 15.04 7.46
C ASP A 201 -5.77 15.38 7.63
N GLN A 202 -5.48 16.15 8.67
CA GLN A 202 -4.15 16.64 9.03
C GLN A 202 -3.69 16.09 10.39
N ARG A 203 -4.39 15.09 10.96
CA ARG A 203 -4.08 14.55 12.30
C ARG A 203 -2.69 13.92 12.40
N SER A 204 -2.11 13.53 11.26
CA SER A 204 -0.74 13.04 11.21
C SER A 204 0.29 14.10 11.62
N LEU A 205 -0.04 15.40 11.55
CA LEU A 205 0.84 16.50 11.98
C LEU A 205 1.15 16.47 13.49
N ASP A 206 0.22 15.97 14.30
CA ASP A 206 0.28 16.09 15.76
C ASP A 206 1.35 15.18 16.38
N GLU A 207 1.32 13.89 16.03
CA GLU A 207 2.22 12.88 16.63
C GLU A 207 3.03 12.10 15.59
N LEU A 208 2.40 11.69 14.48
CA LEU A 208 3.04 10.79 13.51
C LEU A 208 4.22 11.48 12.79
N LEU A 209 4.00 12.66 12.21
CA LEU A 209 5.06 13.37 11.49
C LEU A 209 6.25 13.71 12.41
N PRO A 210 6.05 14.27 13.62
CA PRO A 210 7.14 14.47 14.58
C PRO A 210 7.89 13.19 14.93
N ALA A 211 7.17 12.07 15.12
CA ALA A 211 7.79 10.78 15.40
C ALA A 211 8.60 10.26 14.20
N CYS A 212 8.09 10.41 12.99
CA CYS A 212 8.78 10.06 11.75
C CYS A 212 10.03 10.90 11.54
N GLU A 213 9.96 12.22 11.72
CA GLU A 213 11.09 13.14 11.60
C GLU A 213 12.19 12.77 12.61
N LYS A 214 11.83 12.61 13.89
CA LYS A 214 12.74 12.21 14.96
C LYS A 214 13.47 10.89 14.65
N ASN A 215 12.76 9.91 14.10
CA ASN A 215 13.31 8.58 13.85
C ASN A 215 13.83 8.38 12.42
N ASN A 216 13.76 9.41 11.56
CA ASN A 216 14.10 9.37 10.13
C ASN A 216 13.33 8.30 9.35
N VAL A 217 12.01 8.28 9.53
CA VAL A 217 11.09 7.41 8.80
C VAL A 217 10.43 8.23 7.68
N SER A 218 10.58 7.82 6.43
CA SER A 218 9.92 8.50 5.30
C SER A 218 8.42 8.22 5.26
N LEU A 219 7.62 9.19 4.83
CA LEU A 219 6.20 9.02 4.58
C LEU A 219 5.91 9.04 3.07
N ILE A 220 5.38 7.94 2.56
CA ILE A 220 4.77 7.82 1.23
C ILE A 220 3.28 8.09 1.40
N ILE A 221 2.80 9.23 0.89
CA ILE A 221 1.42 9.66 1.09
C ILE A 221 0.53 9.08 -0.03
N GLY A 222 -0.28 8.09 0.33
CA GLY A 222 -1.26 7.47 -0.56
C GLY A 222 -2.65 8.09 -0.40
N GLY A 223 -3.49 8.01 -1.43
CA GLY A 223 -4.89 8.44 -1.33
C GLY A 223 -5.08 9.93 -1.03
N VAL A 224 -4.22 10.79 -1.59
CA VAL A 224 -4.22 12.25 -1.34
C VAL A 224 -5.55 12.94 -1.67
N PHE A 225 -6.32 12.36 -2.59
CA PHE A 225 -7.66 12.84 -2.95
C PHE A 225 -8.80 12.21 -2.13
N ASN A 226 -8.44 11.41 -1.14
CA ASN A 226 -9.31 10.66 -0.23
C ASN A 226 -10.48 9.97 -0.94
N SER A 227 -10.12 9.10 -1.90
CA SER A 227 -11.04 8.36 -2.76
C SER A 227 -11.87 9.19 -3.75
N GLY A 228 -11.58 10.47 -3.91
CA GLY A 228 -12.14 11.31 -4.98
C GLY A 228 -12.97 12.48 -4.48
N ILE A 229 -13.34 12.53 -3.19
CA ILE A 229 -14.08 13.66 -2.61
C ILE A 229 -13.36 15.01 -2.80
N LEU A 230 -12.02 15.00 -2.83
CA LEU A 230 -11.20 16.21 -3.03
C LEU A 230 -11.02 16.58 -4.51
N ILE A 231 -11.53 15.76 -5.44
CA ILE A 231 -11.55 16.05 -6.88
C ILE A 231 -12.94 16.56 -7.27
N ASP A 232 -13.96 15.78 -6.94
CA ASP A 232 -15.35 16.07 -7.27
C ASP A 232 -16.24 15.73 -6.06
N PRO A 233 -16.64 16.71 -5.24
CA PRO A 233 -17.44 16.47 -4.04
C PRO A 233 -18.92 16.25 -4.39
N SER A 234 -19.34 14.99 -4.48
CA SER A 234 -20.72 14.59 -4.85
C SER A 234 -21.24 13.41 -4.00
N PRO A 235 -22.56 13.17 -3.96
CA PRO A 235 -23.12 11.96 -3.35
C PRO A 235 -22.63 10.65 -3.98
N SER A 236 -22.22 10.66 -5.25
CA SER A 236 -21.64 9.51 -5.97
C SER A 236 -20.13 9.36 -5.80
N SER A 237 -19.50 10.25 -5.03
CA SER A 237 -18.06 10.21 -4.77
C SER A 237 -17.74 9.21 -3.67
N PHE A 238 -16.46 8.88 -3.48
CA PHE A 238 -16.02 8.03 -2.39
C PHE A 238 -15.26 8.85 -1.34
N PHE A 239 -15.36 8.43 -0.08
CA PHE A 239 -14.58 8.92 1.04
C PHE A 239 -14.09 7.74 1.88
N ASP A 240 -12.80 7.70 2.19
CA ASP A 240 -12.19 6.60 2.95
C ASP A 240 -12.54 5.20 2.38
N TYR A 241 -12.49 5.10 1.05
CA TYR A 241 -12.79 3.90 0.27
C TYR A 241 -14.25 3.41 0.29
N VAL A 242 -15.17 4.20 0.82
CA VAL A 242 -16.61 3.90 0.87
C VAL A 242 -17.36 4.88 -0.03
N GLU A 243 -18.30 4.36 -0.82
CA GLU A 243 -19.20 5.18 -1.64
C GLU A 243 -20.10 6.02 -0.73
N LEU A 244 -20.22 7.29 -1.07
CA LEU A 244 -21.11 8.20 -0.36
C LEU A 244 -22.57 7.93 -0.75
N ASN A 245 -23.49 8.45 0.03
CA ASN A 245 -24.94 8.39 -0.24
C ASN A 245 -25.56 9.76 0.02
N ASP A 246 -26.84 9.98 -0.25
CA ASP A 246 -27.45 11.32 -0.11
C ASP A 246 -27.36 11.93 1.31
N SER A 247 -27.06 11.12 2.33
CA SER A 247 -26.79 11.59 3.70
C SER A 247 -25.34 12.00 3.94
N TRP A 248 -24.48 11.98 2.91
CA TRP A 248 -23.03 12.13 3.03
C TRP A 248 -22.60 13.47 3.59
N LEU A 249 -23.30 14.58 3.31
CA LEU A 249 -22.90 15.89 3.84
C LEU A 249 -23.08 15.94 5.37
N LYS A 250 -24.11 15.25 5.89
CA LYS A 250 -24.34 15.07 7.33
C LYS A 250 -23.31 14.11 7.93
N ASN A 251 -23.01 13.01 7.23
CA ASN A 251 -22.04 12.02 7.65
C ASN A 251 -20.60 12.53 7.59
N ALA A 252 -20.21 13.32 6.59
CA ALA A 252 -18.88 13.92 6.45
C ALA A 252 -18.57 14.87 7.61
N LYS A 253 -19.58 15.59 8.11
CA LYS A 253 -19.47 16.38 9.36
C LYS A 253 -19.27 15.53 10.61
N GLN A 254 -19.76 14.28 10.63
CA GLN A 254 -19.54 13.30 11.71
C GLN A 254 -18.26 12.46 11.53
N LEU A 255 -17.89 12.13 10.29
CA LEU A 255 -16.76 11.29 9.88
C LEU A 255 -15.44 12.07 9.77
N GLY A 256 -15.49 13.40 9.86
CA GLY A 256 -14.29 14.25 9.95
C GLY A 256 -13.37 13.88 11.13
N VAL A 257 -13.84 13.04 12.06
CA VAL A 257 -13.02 12.35 13.04
C VAL A 257 -13.32 10.86 12.94
N ARG A 258 -12.45 10.10 12.25
CA ARG A 258 -12.41 8.65 12.47
C ARG A 258 -12.02 8.46 13.94
N MET A 259 -12.97 8.01 14.78
CA MET A 259 -12.65 7.49 16.11
C MET A 259 -11.71 6.29 15.92
N PRO A 260 -10.62 6.17 16.71
CA PRO A 260 -9.72 5.03 16.62
C PRO A 260 -10.52 3.72 16.67
N LYS A 261 -10.19 2.73 15.83
CA LYS A 261 -10.74 1.39 15.99
C LYS A 261 -10.30 0.89 17.37
N SER A 262 -11.25 0.68 18.27
CA SER A 262 -11.02 0.06 19.59
C SER A 262 -10.47 -1.35 19.48
#